data_AF-D2IJI7-F1
#
_entry.id   AF-D2IJI7-F1
#
_cell.length_a   1.000
_cell.length_b   1.000
_cell.length_c   1.000
_cell.angle_alpha   90.00
_cell.angle_beta   90.00
_cell.angle_gamma   90.00
#
_symmetry.space_group_name_H-M   'P 1'
#
loop_
_entity.id
_entity.type
_entity.pdbx_description
1 polymer ?
#
loop_
_entity_poly.entity_id
_entity_poly.type
_entity_poly.pdbx_seq_one_letter_code
_entity_poly.pdbx_strand_id
1 'polypeptide(L)' 'GANQAFVNVALTLCDAGDSVVMFAPYYFNSYMSFQMTGV' A
#
# COMPACT_ATOMS: atom_id res chain seq x y z
N GLY A 1 -1.87 5.29 14.35
CA GLY A 1 -2.75 5.90 13.33
C GLY A 1 -2.89 4.95 12.16
N ALA A 2 -4.09 4.80 11.58
CA ALA A 2 -4.41 3.75 10.60
C ALA A 2 -3.51 3.77 9.36
N ASN A 3 -3.16 4.94 8.83
CA ASN A 3 -2.30 5.07 7.65
C ASN A 3 -0.87 4.54 7.90
N GLN A 4 -0.29 4.86 9.06
CA GLN A 4 1.04 4.34 9.44
C GLN A 4 1.02 2.83 9.66
N ALA A 5 -0.06 2.30 10.25
CA ALA A 5 -0.21 0.86 10.40
C ALA A 5 -0.32 0.16 9.03
N PHE A 6 -1.05 0.74 8.07
CA PHE A 6 -1.16 0.23 6.71
C PHE A 6 0.20 0.16 6.01
N VAL A 7 0.97 1.26 6.04
CA VAL A 7 2.31 1.32 5.44
C VAL A 7 3.23 0.27 6.06
N ASN A 8 3.22 0.10 7.38
CA ASN A 8 4.06 -0.90 8.04
C ASN A 8 3.71 -2.33 7.60
N VAL A 9 2.43 -2.65 7.45
CA VAL A 9 1.99 -3.96 6.94
C VAL A 9 2.41 -4.14 5.49
N ALA A 10 2.22 -3.13 4.63
CA ALA A 10 2.65 -3.18 3.23
C ALA A 10 4.16 -3.42 3.12
N LEU A 11 4.98 -2.71 3.89
CA LEU A 11 6.45 -2.89 3.92
C LEU A 11 6.90 -4.24 4.51
N THR A 12 6.04 -4.91 5.29
CA THR A 12 6.36 -6.23 5.87
C THR A 12 5.99 -7.37 4.91
N LEU A 13 4.99 -7.17 4.06
CA LEU A 13 4.41 -8.22 3.22
C LEU A 13 4.76 -8.10 1.73
N CYS A 14 5.04 -6.90 1.24
CA CYS A 14 5.28 -6.62 -0.17
C CYS A 14 6.68 -6.06 -0.37
N ASP A 15 7.36 -6.56 -1.39
CA ASP A 15 8.62 -6.02 -1.90
C ASP A 15 8.37 -5.13 -3.12
N ALA A 16 9.35 -4.30 -3.48
CA ALA A 16 9.26 -3.46 -4.66
C ALA A 16 9.13 -4.31 -5.93
N GLY A 17 8.14 -4.01 -6.77
CA GLY A 17 7.80 -4.75 -7.99
C GLY A 17 6.76 -5.86 -7.80
N ASP A 18 6.31 -6.12 -6.58
CA ASP A 18 5.15 -6.99 -6.33
C ASP A 18 3.87 -6.40 -6.92
N SER A 19 2.81 -7.20 -7.02
CA SER A 19 1.50 -6.73 -7.50
C SER A 19 0.43 -6.86 -6.42
N VAL A 20 -0.36 -5.81 -6.23
CA VAL A 20 -1.45 -5.77 -5.25
C VAL A 20 -2.79 -5.49 -5.92
N VAL A 21 -3.88 -6.05 -5.37
CA VAL A 21 -5.24 -5.81 -5.86
C VAL A 21 -5.91 -4.74 -5.00
N MET A 22 -6.40 -3.68 -5.65
CA MET A 22 -7.22 -2.64 -5.02
C MET A 22 -8.61 -2.63 -5.63
N PHE A 23 -9.64 -2.91 -4.82
CA PHE A 23 -11.02 -2.91 -5.26
C PHE A 23 -11.59 -1.48 -5.28
N ALA A 24 -12.30 -1.12 -6.35
CA ALA A 24 -12.91 0.20 -6.48
C ALA A 24 -14.24 0.31 -5.70
N PRO A 25 -14.57 1.49 -5.13
CA PRO A 25 -13.69 2.66 -4.98
C PRO A 25 -12.65 2.41 -3.88
N TYR A 26 -11.41 2.84 -4.11
CA TYR A 26 -10.33 2.61 -3.16
C TYR A 26 -9.88 3.89 -2.45
N TYR A 27 -9.29 3.69 -1.27
CA TYR A 27 -8.79 4.79 -0.45
C TYR A 27 -7.50 5.39 -1.03
N PHE A 28 -7.53 6.71 -1.26
CA PHE A 28 -6.42 7.44 -1.88
C PHE A 28 -5.07 7.27 -1.15
N ASN A 29 -5.07 7.28 0.19
CA ASN A 29 -3.81 7.18 0.93
C ASN A 29 -3.18 5.78 0.81
N SER A 30 -3.99 4.72 0.81
CA SER A 30 -3.51 3.36 0.54
C SER A 30 -2.91 3.22 -0.85
N TYR A 31 -3.52 3.85 -1.86
CA TYR A 31 -2.97 3.87 -3.22
C TYR A 31 -1.63 4.62 -3.27
N MET A 32 -1.56 5.80 -2.67
CA MET A 32 -0.33 6.59 -2.62
C MET A 32 0.79 5.88 -1.87
N SER A 33 0.49 5.13 -0.80
CA SER A 33 1.53 4.37 -0.11
C SER A 33 2.20 3.32 -1.00
N PHE A 34 1.44 2.59 -1.83
CA PHE A 34 2.04 1.62 -2.75
C PHE A 34 2.89 2.30 -3.83
N GLN A 35 2.38 3.39 -4.40
CA GLN A 35 3.12 4.18 -5.39
C GLN A 35 4.45 4.74 -4.85
N MET A 36 4.51 5.10 -3.58
CA MET A 36 5.73 5.60 -2.93
C MET A 36 6.72 4.49 -2.56
N THR A 37 6.24 3.28 -2.25
CA THR A 37 7.09 2.14 -1.87
C THR A 37 7.57 1.33 -3.08
N GLY A 38 7.03 1.59 -4.27
CA GLY A 38 7.40 0.87 -5.49
C GLY A 38 6.75 -0.52 -5.59
N VAL A 39 5.66 -0.72 -4.85
CA VAL A 39 4.74 -1.87 -5.00
C VAL A 39 3.72 -1.51 -6.08
#